data_AF-A0A8S3QWH6-F1
#
_entry.id   AF-A0A8S3QWH6-F1
#
_cell.length_a   1.000
_cell.length_b   1.000
_cell.length_c   1.000
_cell.angle_alpha   90.00
_cell.angle_beta   90.00
_cell.angle_gamma   90.00
#
_symmetry.space_group_name_H-M   'P 1'
#
loop_
_entity.id
_entity.type
_entity.pdbx_description
1 polymer ?
#
loop_
_entity_poly.entity_id
_entity_poly.type
_entity_poly.pdbx_seq_one_letter_code
_entity_poly.pdbx_strand_id
1 'polypeptide(L)'
;MRFYHNSQCIMSDYEEDDTGEVEEDDISQDNGEAEEEEEITFQIIVGGSLRGKCLLKDSKGYNYTLKAEKGEKSWWRCSKRTNYFRCGASVSQVGNKFTIGRYPHEHPPDPKINPCDRTKKRRSFKKELEREVEKALGDASLMTCSSVDSDNTDDSPLKIKISPVKKFKSNPNTNNNSERDIQDELLKLEKERLQVDKDRLRVERERLEVSKQILEEIRNHSGRCNCMNPAVTSMVI
;
A
#
# COMPACT_ATOMS: atom_id res chain seq x y z
N MET A 1 -32.35 -23.83 13.99
CA MET A 1 -32.10 -25.18 13.43
C MET A 1 -31.80 -25.01 11.95
N ARG A 2 -30.53 -25.22 11.53
CA ARG A 2 -30.14 -25.20 10.11
C ARG A 2 -29.75 -26.62 9.73
N PHE A 3 -30.50 -27.19 8.79
CA PHE A 3 -30.33 -28.55 8.31
C PHE A 3 -29.10 -28.60 7.39
N TYR A 4 -28.11 -29.41 7.78
CA TYR A 4 -27.05 -29.86 6.88
C TYR A 4 -27.68 -30.82 5.87
N HIS A 5 -27.76 -30.43 4.60
CA HIS A 5 -28.02 -31.38 3.52
C HIS A 5 -26.71 -32.10 3.22
N ASN A 6 -26.72 -33.37 3.61
CA ASN A 6 -25.71 -34.38 3.38
C ASN A 6 -25.80 -34.81 1.90
N SER A 7 -25.04 -34.16 1.02
CA SER A 7 -24.86 -34.63 -0.36
C SER A 7 -23.77 -35.70 -0.38
N GLN A 8 -24.20 -36.96 -0.21
CA GLN A 8 -23.43 -38.13 -0.63
C GLN A 8 -23.29 -38.07 -2.16
N CYS A 9 -22.10 -37.71 -2.63
CA CYS A 9 -21.74 -37.96 -4.02
C CYS A 9 -21.35 -39.43 -4.14
N ILE A 10 -22.16 -40.14 -4.91
CA ILE A 10 -22.05 -41.54 -5.29
C ILE A 10 -20.79 -41.67 -6.16
N MET A 11 -19.84 -42.49 -5.71
CA MET A 11 -18.79 -43.05 -6.57
C MET A 11 -19.51 -43.99 -7.54
N SER A 12 -19.68 -43.57 -8.80
CA SER A 12 -20.08 -44.48 -9.87
C SER A 12 -18.81 -45.03 -10.49
N ASP A 13 -18.61 -46.32 -10.28
CA ASP A 13 -17.69 -47.19 -11.02
C ASP A 13 -17.97 -47.04 -12.52
N TYR A 14 -16.94 -46.68 -13.29
CA TYR A 14 -16.99 -46.75 -14.74
C TYR A 14 -15.77 -47.53 -15.23
N GLU A 15 -16.08 -48.42 -16.15
CA GLU A 15 -15.36 -49.61 -16.54
C GLU A 15 -14.03 -49.29 -17.26
N GLU A 16 -13.01 -50.07 -16.90
CA GLU A 16 -11.78 -50.24 -17.67
C GLU A 16 -12.14 -51.02 -18.94
N ASP A 17 -11.98 -50.43 -20.12
CA ASP A 17 -11.79 -51.16 -21.37
C ASP A 17 -11.22 -50.25 -22.46
N ASP A 18 -10.40 -50.88 -23.30
CA ASP A 18 -9.88 -50.46 -24.60
C ASP A 18 -8.52 -49.76 -24.65
N THR A 19 -7.51 -50.62 -24.55
CA THR A 19 -6.19 -50.48 -25.18
C THR A 19 -6.33 -50.25 -26.69
N GLY A 20 -6.50 -48.98 -27.08
CA GLY A 20 -6.23 -48.52 -28.43
C GLY A 20 -4.74 -48.27 -28.62
N GLU A 21 -4.06 -49.16 -29.35
CA GLU A 21 -2.77 -48.87 -29.98
C GLU A 21 -2.98 -47.70 -30.96
N VAL A 22 -2.41 -46.54 -30.63
CA VAL A 22 -2.36 -45.38 -31.53
C VAL A 22 -0.93 -45.18 -31.99
N GLU A 23 -0.80 -45.11 -33.29
CA GLU A 23 0.43 -45.03 -34.08
C GLU A 23 1.28 -43.81 -33.68
N GLU A 24 2.61 -44.02 -33.68
CA GLU A 24 3.64 -43.04 -33.33
C GLU A 24 3.79 -41.99 -34.43
N ASP A 25 2.95 -40.95 -34.41
CA ASP A 25 3.10 -39.77 -35.27
C ASP A 25 3.91 -38.66 -34.56
N ASP A 26 5.11 -38.42 -35.09
CA ASP A 26 5.94 -37.21 -35.07
C ASP A 26 5.66 -36.18 -33.94
N ILE A 27 6.35 -36.38 -32.81
CA ILE A 27 6.55 -35.36 -31.79
C ILE A 27 7.42 -34.26 -32.40
N SER A 28 6.76 -33.22 -32.89
CA SER A 28 7.39 -31.95 -33.24
C SER A 28 8.23 -31.46 -32.06
N GLN A 29 9.50 -31.16 -32.34
CA GLN A 29 10.43 -30.54 -31.40
C GLN A 29 9.88 -29.17 -30.99
N ASP A 30 9.09 -29.16 -29.93
CA ASP A 30 8.75 -27.97 -29.18
C ASP A 30 10.05 -27.48 -28.53
N ASN A 31 10.55 -26.36 -29.02
CA ASN A 31 11.67 -25.65 -28.43
C ASN A 31 11.18 -25.08 -27.09
N GLY A 32 11.16 -25.96 -26.07
CA GLY A 32 11.04 -25.58 -24.68
C GLY A 32 12.25 -24.72 -24.33
N GLU A 33 12.11 -23.42 -24.53
CA GLU A 33 12.88 -22.43 -23.79
C GLU A 33 12.70 -22.79 -22.32
N ALA A 34 13.74 -23.39 -21.74
CA ALA A 34 13.83 -23.63 -20.32
C ALA A 34 13.75 -22.26 -19.65
N GLU A 35 12.53 -21.85 -19.27
CA GLU A 35 12.31 -20.73 -18.38
C GLU A 35 13.14 -21.02 -17.14
N GLU A 36 14.27 -20.35 -17.00
CA GLU A 36 15.06 -20.35 -15.79
C GLU A 36 14.11 -19.92 -14.67
N GLU A 37 13.65 -20.89 -13.87
CA GLU A 37 12.82 -20.63 -12.69
C GLU A 37 13.64 -19.77 -11.75
N GLU A 38 13.51 -18.44 -11.88
CA GLU A 38 14.24 -17.50 -11.04
C GLU A 38 13.95 -17.81 -9.57
N GLU A 39 14.99 -18.25 -8.85
CA GLU A 39 14.88 -18.58 -7.44
C GLU A 39 14.35 -17.37 -6.66
N ILE A 40 13.15 -17.52 -6.11
CA ILE A 40 12.48 -16.44 -5.40
C ILE A 40 13.18 -16.22 -4.06
N THR A 41 13.76 -15.03 -3.87
CA THR A 41 14.43 -14.66 -2.63
C THR A 41 13.51 -13.84 -1.73
N PHE A 42 13.66 -14.03 -0.42
CA PHE A 42 12.83 -13.38 0.59
C PHE A 42 13.66 -12.56 1.56
N GLN A 43 13.19 -11.35 1.87
CA GLN A 43 13.79 -10.43 2.83
C GLN A 43 12.81 -10.10 3.95
N ILE A 44 13.21 -10.36 5.20
CA ILE A 44 12.43 -9.94 6.37
C ILE A 44 12.86 -8.53 6.79
N ILE A 45 11.89 -7.63 6.89
CA ILE A 45 12.05 -6.24 7.31
C ILE A 45 11.41 -6.09 8.69
N VAL A 46 12.25 -6.10 9.72
CA VAL A 46 11.84 -5.87 11.11
C VAL A 46 11.29 -4.45 11.24
N GLY A 47 10.07 -4.30 11.77
CA GLY A 47 9.41 -3.01 11.86
C GLY A 47 8.95 -2.40 10.53
N GLY A 48 8.92 -3.19 9.44
CA GLY A 48 8.58 -2.70 8.09
C GLY A 48 7.11 -2.30 7.90
N SER A 49 6.19 -2.73 8.76
CA SER A 49 4.79 -2.29 8.67
C SER A 49 4.54 -0.97 9.41
N LEU A 50 3.49 -0.25 9.01
CA LEU A 50 3.06 0.99 9.66
C LEU A 50 2.79 0.85 11.17
N ARG A 51 2.48 -0.36 11.64
CA ARG A 51 2.21 -0.67 13.06
C ARG A 51 3.43 -1.27 13.77
N GLY A 52 4.62 -1.23 13.15
CA GLY A 52 5.86 -1.77 13.72
C GLY A 52 5.98 -3.30 13.68
N LYS A 53 5.03 -4.01 13.04
CA LYS A 53 5.15 -5.45 12.80
C LYS A 53 6.14 -5.75 11.66
N CYS A 54 6.73 -6.94 11.69
CA CYS A 54 7.58 -7.46 10.64
C CYS A 54 6.84 -7.56 9.30
N LEU A 55 7.56 -7.27 8.22
CA LEU A 55 7.10 -7.36 6.85
C LEU A 55 8.07 -8.26 6.07
N LEU A 56 7.55 -9.21 5.31
CA LEU A 56 8.34 -10.05 4.41
C LEU A 56 8.20 -9.51 2.99
N LYS A 57 9.29 -9.35 2.27
CA LYS A 57 9.33 -8.90 0.88
C LYS A 57 9.94 -9.98 0.00
N ASP A 58 9.34 -10.20 -1.16
CA ASP A 58 9.78 -11.13 -2.20
C ASP A 58 10.55 -10.35 -3.29
N SER A 59 11.52 -11.00 -3.96
CA SER A 59 12.24 -10.46 -5.13
C SER A 59 11.30 -9.96 -6.23
N LYS A 60 10.13 -10.60 -6.41
CA LYS A 60 9.08 -10.19 -7.35
C LYS A 60 8.32 -8.92 -6.93
N GLY A 61 8.62 -8.34 -5.77
CA GLY A 61 8.03 -7.10 -5.28
C GLY A 61 6.73 -7.28 -4.48
N TYR A 62 6.34 -8.51 -4.16
CA TYR A 62 5.21 -8.78 -3.28
C TYR A 62 5.57 -8.58 -1.81
N ASN A 63 4.56 -8.18 -1.03
CA ASN A 63 4.71 -7.94 0.40
C ASN A 63 3.77 -8.85 1.21
N TYR A 64 4.29 -9.38 2.31
CA TYR A 64 3.53 -10.23 3.22
C TYR A 64 3.61 -9.72 4.66
N THR A 65 2.49 -9.86 5.36
CA THR A 65 2.36 -9.53 6.78
C THR A 65 2.35 -10.80 7.61
N LEU A 66 2.98 -10.77 8.79
CA LEU A 66 2.97 -11.89 9.72
C LEU A 66 1.52 -12.16 10.19
N LYS A 67 1.02 -13.37 9.91
CA LYS A 67 -0.32 -13.83 10.33
C LYS A 67 -0.26 -14.44 11.73
N ALA A 68 0.71 -15.34 11.94
CA ALA A 68 0.93 -16.05 13.19
C ALA A 68 2.37 -16.57 13.23
N GLU A 69 2.86 -16.80 14.43
CA GLU A 69 4.17 -17.37 14.72
C GLU A 69 3.98 -18.40 15.84
N LYS A 70 4.55 -19.60 15.66
CA LYS A 70 4.48 -20.69 16.63
C LYS A 70 5.81 -21.45 16.61
N GLY A 71 6.63 -21.21 17.64
CA GLY A 71 7.99 -21.75 17.71
C GLY A 71 8.81 -21.27 16.53
N GLU A 72 9.43 -22.19 15.79
CA GLU A 72 10.26 -21.89 14.62
C GLU A 72 9.48 -21.63 13.33
N LYS A 73 8.15 -21.80 13.36
CA LYS A 73 7.28 -21.67 12.19
C LYS A 73 6.57 -20.33 12.18
N SER A 74 6.76 -19.58 11.11
CA SER A 74 6.08 -18.32 10.84
C SER A 74 5.19 -18.45 9.61
N TRP A 75 3.94 -17.97 9.73
CA TRP A 75 3.01 -17.92 8.60
C TRP A 75 2.82 -16.48 8.16
N TRP A 76 3.12 -16.23 6.90
CA TRP A 76 3.02 -14.95 6.24
C TRP A 76 1.84 -14.98 5.25
N ARG A 77 1.14 -13.86 5.13
CA ARG A 77 0.03 -13.69 4.18
C ARG A 77 0.20 -12.40 3.41
N CYS A 78 -0.23 -12.37 2.15
CA CYS A 78 -0.13 -11.16 1.34
C CYS A 78 -0.75 -9.93 2.04
N SER A 79 -0.10 -8.78 1.91
CA SER A 79 -0.58 -7.50 2.44
C SER A 79 -1.77 -6.93 1.66
N LYS A 80 -1.99 -7.32 0.39
CA LYS A 80 -3.06 -6.82 -0.47
C LYS A 80 -4.42 -7.35 -0.02
N ARG A 81 -5.06 -6.57 0.86
CA ARG A 81 -6.39 -6.85 1.41
C ARG A 81 -7.20 -5.57 1.43
N THR A 82 -8.10 -5.45 0.47
CA THR A 82 -9.15 -4.43 0.49
C THR A 82 -10.46 -5.08 0.99
N ASN A 83 -11.51 -4.28 1.17
CA ASN A 83 -12.82 -4.83 1.56
C ASN A 83 -13.39 -5.76 0.47
N TYR A 84 -13.16 -5.40 -0.80
CA TYR A 84 -13.70 -6.08 -1.97
C TYR A 84 -12.79 -7.18 -2.52
N PHE A 85 -11.48 -7.13 -2.22
CA PHE A 85 -10.51 -8.08 -2.75
C PHE A 85 -9.54 -8.54 -1.67
N ARG A 86 -9.30 -9.85 -1.58
CA ARG A 86 -8.39 -10.45 -0.61
C ARG A 86 -7.50 -11.45 -1.31
N CYS A 87 -6.22 -11.10 -1.45
CA CYS A 87 -5.25 -12.03 -2.01
C CYS A 87 -5.07 -13.26 -1.09
N GLY A 88 -5.17 -14.46 -1.66
CA GLY A 88 -5.00 -15.75 -0.99
C GLY A 88 -3.54 -16.19 -0.81
N ALA A 89 -2.60 -15.50 -1.46
CA ALA A 89 -1.19 -15.86 -1.41
C ALA A 89 -0.62 -15.81 0.00
N SER A 90 0.18 -16.83 0.32
CA SER A 90 0.80 -17.01 1.63
C SER A 90 2.18 -17.62 1.49
N VAL A 91 3.02 -17.43 2.51
CA VAL A 91 4.36 -18.01 2.58
C VAL A 91 4.51 -18.59 3.98
N SER A 92 5.01 -19.82 4.09
CA SER A 92 5.44 -20.39 5.37
C SER A 92 6.95 -20.35 5.47
N GLN A 93 7.43 -19.92 6.64
CA GLN A 93 8.84 -19.93 7.00
C GLN A 93 9.06 -20.93 8.12
N VAL A 94 10.07 -21.77 7.96
CA VAL A 94 10.57 -22.68 9.01
C VAL A 94 12.09 -22.47 9.09
N GLY A 95 12.54 -21.82 10.16
CA GLY A 95 13.93 -21.34 10.27
C GLY A 95 14.27 -20.39 9.11
N ASN A 96 15.22 -20.79 8.26
CA ASN A 96 15.68 -20.00 7.10
C ASN A 96 15.06 -20.43 5.76
N LYS A 97 14.18 -21.43 5.77
CA LYS A 97 13.54 -21.94 4.55
C LYS A 97 12.17 -21.28 4.39
N PHE A 98 11.93 -20.75 3.20
CA PHE A 98 10.66 -20.18 2.80
C PHE A 98 9.97 -21.11 1.80
N THR A 99 8.66 -21.27 1.97
CA THR A 99 7.82 -22.13 1.14
C THR A 99 6.60 -21.32 0.73
N ILE A 100 6.41 -21.16 -0.58
CA ILE A 100 5.24 -20.46 -1.13
C ILE A 100 4.02 -21.37 -0.96
N GLY A 101 2.91 -20.78 -0.53
CA GLY A 101 1.65 -21.49 -0.34
C GLY A 101 0.96 -21.85 -1.65
N ARG A 102 -0.17 -22.56 -1.54
CA ARG A 102 -0.92 -23.10 -2.69
C ARG A 102 -1.47 -22.06 -3.67
N TYR A 103 -1.77 -20.84 -3.21
CA TYR A 103 -2.49 -19.85 -3.99
C TYR A 103 -1.53 -18.79 -4.57
N PRO A 104 -1.56 -18.54 -5.89
CA PRO A 104 -0.78 -17.47 -6.50
C PRO A 104 -1.34 -16.08 -6.18
N HIS A 105 -0.60 -15.03 -6.55
CA HIS A 105 -1.07 -13.66 -6.44
C HIS A 105 -2.03 -13.31 -7.57
N GLU A 106 -3.25 -12.89 -7.23
CA GLU A 106 -4.25 -12.36 -8.18
C GLU A 106 -4.16 -10.83 -8.32
N HIS A 107 -2.97 -10.26 -8.20
CA HIS A 107 -2.76 -8.82 -8.37
C HIS A 107 -1.31 -8.53 -8.80
N PRO A 108 -1.07 -7.40 -9.47
CA PRO A 108 0.29 -6.99 -9.81
C PRO A 108 1.11 -6.69 -8.54
N PRO A 109 2.46 -6.80 -8.60
CA PRO A 109 3.34 -6.35 -7.55
C PRO A 109 3.09 -4.87 -7.19
N ASP A 110 3.23 -4.50 -5.92
CA ASP A 110 3.04 -3.11 -5.52
C ASP A 110 4.24 -2.28 -6.00
N PRO A 111 4.07 -1.32 -6.93
CA PRO A 111 5.19 -0.77 -7.69
C PRO A 111 6.23 -0.05 -6.82
N LYS A 112 5.85 0.60 -5.71
CA LYS A 112 6.80 1.30 -4.82
C LYS A 112 6.24 1.44 -3.40
N ILE A 113 6.63 0.55 -2.50
CA ILE A 113 6.62 0.83 -1.06
C ILE A 113 8.03 0.54 -0.56
N ASN A 114 8.90 1.55 -0.59
CA ASN A 114 10.05 1.58 0.31
C ASN A 114 9.47 1.72 1.73
N PRO A 115 9.65 0.73 2.62
CA PRO A 115 9.03 0.75 3.96
C PRO A 115 9.46 1.96 4.82
N CYS A 116 10.58 2.59 4.47
CA CYS A 116 11.21 3.65 5.26
C CYS A 116 10.69 5.08 5.00
N ASP A 117 9.98 5.36 3.89
CA ASP A 117 9.57 6.73 3.58
C ASP A 117 8.26 7.15 4.27
N ARG A 118 7.40 6.21 4.63
CA ARG A 118 6.12 6.52 5.30
C ARG A 118 6.27 6.72 6.81
N THR A 119 7.24 6.08 7.44
CA THR A 119 7.41 6.06 8.91
C THR A 119 8.24 7.24 9.44
N LYS A 120 9.18 7.78 8.65
CA LYS A 120 10.00 8.93 9.07
C LYS A 120 9.19 10.22 9.20
N LYS A 121 8.31 10.55 8.24
CA LYS A 121 7.56 11.83 8.23
C LYS A 121 6.59 12.03 9.40
N ARG A 122 5.96 10.99 9.95
CA ARG A 122 4.99 11.15 11.06
C ARG A 122 5.60 11.10 12.45
N ARG A 123 6.70 10.35 12.65
CA ARG A 123 7.38 10.27 13.95
C ARG A 123 8.30 11.46 14.22
N SER A 124 8.96 12.00 13.19
CA SER A 124 9.76 13.22 13.36
C SER A 124 8.87 14.40 13.74
N PHE A 125 7.78 14.62 13.01
CA PHE A 125 6.86 15.73 13.30
C PHE A 125 6.25 15.66 14.70
N LYS A 126 5.86 14.47 15.17
CA LYS A 126 5.28 14.31 16.51
C LYS A 126 6.31 14.55 17.63
N LYS A 127 7.54 14.02 17.50
CA LYS A 127 8.61 14.27 18.49
C LYS A 127 9.09 15.73 18.47
N GLU A 128 9.11 16.37 17.30
CA GLU A 128 9.43 17.80 17.17
C GLU A 128 8.38 18.64 17.87
N LEU A 129 7.09 18.39 17.61
CA LEU A 129 5.98 19.10 18.23
C LEU A 129 5.95 18.90 19.74
N GLU A 130 6.19 17.68 20.23
CA GLU A 130 6.27 17.40 21.67
C GLU A 130 7.45 18.13 22.33
N ARG A 131 8.62 18.18 21.68
CA ARG A 131 9.77 18.96 22.16
C ARG A 131 9.49 20.47 22.15
N GLU A 132 8.77 20.97 21.15
CA GLU A 132 8.42 22.38 21.03
C GLU A 132 7.39 22.80 22.08
N VAL A 133 6.41 21.92 22.37
CA VAL A 133 5.45 22.10 23.48
C VAL A 133 6.15 22.03 24.84
N GLU A 134 7.07 21.09 25.05
CA GLU A 134 7.83 20.96 26.29
C GLU A 134 8.78 22.15 26.50
N LYS A 135 9.42 22.65 25.43
CA LYS A 135 10.22 23.89 25.46
C LYS A 135 9.35 25.11 25.79
N ALA A 136 8.15 25.22 25.22
CA ALA A 136 7.22 26.31 25.51
C ALA A 136 6.66 26.29 26.95
N LEU A 137 6.56 25.10 27.56
CA LEU A 137 6.09 24.93 28.94
C LEU A 137 7.22 24.99 29.98
N GLY A 138 8.44 24.57 29.63
CA GLY A 138 9.60 24.53 30.52
C GLY A 138 10.07 25.92 30.98
N ASP A 139 9.89 26.96 30.16
CA ASP A 139 10.27 28.33 30.50
C ASP A 139 9.33 28.99 31.53
N ALA A 140 8.23 28.34 31.90
CA ALA A 140 7.30 28.82 32.92
C ALA A 140 7.48 28.15 34.30
N SER A 141 8.35 27.15 34.44
CA SER A 141 8.39 26.27 35.63
C SER A 141 9.63 26.39 36.52
N LEU A 142 10.53 27.35 36.29
CA LEU A 142 11.66 27.67 37.18
C LEU A 142 11.38 28.91 38.03
N MET A 143 10.34 28.89 38.88
CA MET A 143 10.25 29.90 39.95
C MET A 143 9.40 29.53 41.17
N THR A 144 9.46 28.29 41.65
CA THR A 144 9.07 27.98 43.03
C THR A 144 9.95 26.86 43.61
N CYS A 145 11.07 27.24 44.22
CA CYS A 145 11.76 26.41 45.19
C CYS A 145 11.73 27.10 46.55
N SER A 146 10.82 26.66 47.40
CA SER A 146 10.98 26.74 48.85
C SER A 146 10.33 25.51 49.46
N SER A 147 11.20 24.63 49.93
CA SER A 147 10.93 23.42 50.71
C SER A 147 10.03 23.71 51.90
N VAL A 148 9.05 22.82 52.11
CA VAL A 148 8.58 22.43 53.44
C VAL A 148 8.24 20.95 53.41
N ASP A 149 9.01 20.16 54.15
CA ASP A 149 8.62 18.82 54.58
C ASP A 149 7.40 18.96 55.49
N SER A 150 6.31 18.23 55.21
CA SER A 150 5.35 17.78 56.22
C SER A 150 4.34 16.81 55.61
N ASP A 151 4.31 15.61 56.20
CA ASP A 151 3.16 14.72 56.22
C ASP A 151 1.87 15.50 56.54
N ASN A 152 0.81 15.30 55.75
CA ASN A 152 -0.54 15.08 56.26
C ASN A 152 -1.54 14.83 55.13
N THR A 153 -2.29 13.74 55.32
CA THR A 153 -3.63 13.48 54.81
C THR A 153 -4.57 14.65 55.09
N ASP A 154 -5.24 15.20 54.08
CA ASP A 154 -6.70 15.39 54.11
C ASP A 154 -7.25 15.77 52.73
N ASP A 155 -8.39 15.18 52.40
CA ASP A 155 -9.16 15.30 51.17
C ASP A 155 -10.13 16.48 51.33
N SER A 156 -9.86 17.61 50.66
CA SER A 156 -10.86 18.67 50.49
C SER A 156 -10.58 19.56 49.28
N PRO A 157 -11.57 19.80 48.40
CA PRO A 157 -11.37 20.53 47.16
C PRO A 157 -11.45 22.05 47.40
N LEU A 158 -10.31 22.74 47.30
CA LEU A 158 -10.28 24.20 47.37
C LEU A 158 -10.49 24.85 46.01
N LYS A 159 -11.49 25.74 45.97
CA LYS A 159 -11.83 26.67 44.87
C LYS A 159 -10.67 27.63 44.59
N ILE A 160 -10.07 27.50 43.41
CA ILE A 160 -9.06 28.42 42.91
C ILE A 160 -9.74 29.68 42.34
N LYS A 161 -9.51 30.83 42.98
CA LYS A 161 -9.86 32.15 42.44
C LYS A 161 -8.68 32.68 41.62
N ILE A 162 -8.88 32.84 40.32
CA ILE A 162 -7.86 33.35 39.40
C ILE A 162 -7.92 34.88 39.38
N SER A 163 -6.81 35.52 39.76
CA SER A 163 -6.62 36.98 39.76
C SER A 163 -6.30 37.52 38.36
N PRO A 164 -6.51 38.83 38.09
CA PRO A 164 -6.37 39.39 36.75
C PRO A 164 -4.90 39.51 36.31
N VAL A 165 -4.59 38.94 35.14
CA VAL A 165 -3.26 38.95 34.52
C VAL A 165 -2.89 40.38 34.07
N LYS A 166 -1.75 40.88 34.55
CA LYS A 166 -1.19 42.18 34.17
C LYS A 166 -0.71 42.14 32.71
N LYS A 167 -1.18 43.09 31.90
CA LYS A 167 -0.83 43.26 30.48
C LYS A 167 0.67 43.57 30.34
N PHE A 168 1.44 42.64 29.78
CA PHE A 168 2.79 42.88 29.28
C PHE A 168 2.70 43.67 27.97
N LYS A 169 3.37 44.83 27.92
CA LYS A 169 3.57 45.61 26.69
C LYS A 169 4.80 45.04 25.98
N SER A 170 4.60 44.35 24.87
CA SER A 170 5.68 43.92 23.98
C SER A 170 6.20 45.12 23.17
N ASN A 171 7.52 45.28 23.16
CA ASN A 171 8.24 46.35 22.47
C ASN A 171 8.39 46.01 20.97
N PRO A 172 7.88 46.83 20.02
CA PRO A 172 7.96 46.54 18.59
C PRO A 172 9.12 47.31 17.98
N ASN A 173 10.31 46.70 17.92
CA ASN A 173 11.36 47.28 17.08
C ASN A 173 12.35 46.23 16.59
N THR A 174 11.97 45.48 15.55
CA THR A 174 12.96 44.81 14.67
C THR A 174 12.46 44.74 13.22
N ASN A 175 13.18 45.44 12.34
CA ASN A 175 13.39 45.22 10.90
C ASN A 175 12.23 44.80 9.99
N ASN A 176 11.48 45.80 9.50
CA ASN A 176 10.48 45.69 8.42
C ASN A 176 11.07 45.41 7.01
N ASN A 177 12.39 45.27 6.85
CA ASN A 177 13.02 45.04 5.55
C ASN A 177 13.12 43.56 5.20
N SER A 178 13.47 42.70 6.16
CA SER A 178 13.56 41.25 5.94
C SER A 178 12.20 40.59 5.70
N GLU A 179 11.11 41.18 6.21
CA GLU A 179 9.76 40.64 6.01
C GLU A 179 9.28 40.80 4.56
N ARG A 180 9.67 41.90 3.89
CA ARG A 180 9.33 42.12 2.48
C ARG A 180 10.07 41.15 1.56
N ASP A 181 11.35 40.91 1.81
CA ASP A 181 12.15 39.96 1.03
C ASP A 181 11.58 38.54 1.11
N ILE A 182 11.10 38.13 2.29
CA ILE A 182 10.45 36.83 2.49
C ILE A 182 9.11 36.76 1.73
N GLN A 183 8.32 37.84 1.73
CA GLN A 183 7.04 37.88 1.01
C GLN A 183 7.26 37.78 -0.51
N ASP A 184 8.27 38.45 -1.04
CA ASP A 184 8.62 38.39 -2.47
C ASP A 184 9.11 36.99 -2.88
N GLU A 185 9.90 36.33 -2.03
CA GLU A 185 10.35 34.95 -2.28
C GLU A 185 9.17 33.96 -2.26
N LEU A 186 8.24 34.10 -1.31
CA LEU A 186 7.01 33.30 -1.27
C LEU A 186 6.15 33.49 -2.51
N LEU A 187 5.98 34.74 -2.96
CA LEU A 187 5.23 35.05 -4.17
C LEU A 187 5.89 34.43 -5.42
N LYS A 188 7.23 34.41 -5.45
CA LYS A 188 7.99 33.77 -6.53
C LYS A 188 7.78 32.25 -6.55
N LEU A 189 7.89 31.60 -5.40
CA LEU A 189 7.66 30.15 -5.27
C LEU A 189 6.23 29.76 -5.64
N GLU A 190 5.24 30.60 -5.30
CA GLU A 190 3.85 30.34 -5.66
C GLU A 190 3.62 30.43 -7.18
N LYS A 191 4.25 31.40 -7.86
CA LYS A 191 4.22 31.49 -9.33
C LYS A 191 4.86 30.27 -9.99
N GLU A 192 6.00 29.80 -9.49
CA GLU A 192 6.67 28.60 -9.99
C GLU A 192 5.79 27.35 -9.78
N ARG A 193 5.16 27.20 -8.61
CA ARG A 193 4.21 26.12 -8.32
C ARG A 193 3.05 26.11 -9.32
N LEU A 194 2.45 27.27 -9.56
CA LEU A 194 1.34 27.43 -10.51
C LEU A 194 1.76 27.13 -11.96
N GLN A 195 2.99 27.48 -12.33
CA GLN A 195 3.53 27.16 -13.65
C GLN A 195 3.68 25.63 -13.83
N VAL A 196 4.20 24.92 -12.83
CA VAL A 196 4.27 23.46 -12.85
C VAL A 196 2.87 22.82 -12.93
N ASP A 197 1.90 23.34 -12.19
CA ASP A 197 0.51 22.87 -12.25
C ASP A 197 -0.09 23.07 -13.66
N LYS A 198 0.19 24.21 -14.30
CA LYS A 198 -0.24 24.50 -15.67
C LYS A 198 0.37 23.54 -16.68
N ASP A 199 1.66 23.25 -16.57
CA ASP A 199 2.36 22.32 -17.46
C ASP A 199 1.87 20.87 -17.25
N ARG A 200 1.61 20.46 -15.99
CA ARG A 200 0.97 19.17 -15.70
C ARG A 200 -0.39 19.03 -16.38
N LEU A 201 -1.24 20.04 -16.27
CA LEU A 201 -2.57 20.04 -16.88
C LEU A 201 -2.51 20.02 -18.41
N ARG A 202 -1.49 20.65 -19.01
CA ARG A 202 -1.25 20.58 -20.45
C ARG A 202 -0.92 19.15 -20.88
N VAL A 203 0.00 18.48 -20.19
CA VAL A 203 0.36 17.08 -20.49
C VAL A 203 -0.84 16.15 -20.33
N GLU A 204 -1.65 16.35 -19.29
CA GLU A 204 -2.84 15.53 -19.06
C GLU A 204 -3.91 15.72 -20.16
N ARG A 205 -4.07 16.96 -20.65
CA ARG A 205 -4.93 17.25 -21.81
C ARG A 205 -4.44 16.54 -23.06
N GLU A 206 -3.14 16.63 -23.38
CA GLU A 206 -2.55 15.97 -24.55
C GLU A 206 -2.72 14.44 -24.47
N ARG A 207 -2.49 13.86 -23.28
CA ARG A 207 -2.71 12.42 -23.03
C ARG A 207 -4.17 12.01 -23.25
N LEU A 208 -5.12 12.81 -22.79
CA LEU A 208 -6.55 12.53 -22.99
C LEU A 208 -6.96 12.65 -24.45
N GLU A 209 -6.41 13.60 -25.20
CA GLU A 209 -6.67 13.73 -26.64
C GLU A 209 -6.16 12.52 -27.41
N VAL A 210 -4.95 12.04 -27.10
CA VAL A 210 -4.41 10.79 -27.70
C VAL A 210 -5.30 9.60 -27.34
N SER A 211 -5.70 9.46 -26.07
CA SER A 211 -6.59 8.39 -25.65
C SER A 211 -7.94 8.43 -26.37
N LYS A 212 -8.48 9.62 -26.63
CA LYS A 212 -9.72 9.81 -27.36
C LYS A 212 -9.57 9.40 -28.83
N GLN A 213 -8.48 9.77 -29.49
CA GLN A 213 -8.18 9.36 -30.87
C GLN A 213 -8.11 7.84 -31.01
N ILE A 214 -7.43 7.15 -30.09
CA ILE A 214 -7.34 5.68 -30.09
C ILE A 214 -8.73 5.03 -29.97
N LEU A 215 -9.58 5.54 -29.09
CA LEU A 215 -10.94 5.01 -28.93
C LEU A 215 -11.81 5.25 -30.17
N GLU A 216 -11.64 6.38 -30.84
CA GLU A 216 -12.33 6.68 -32.09
C GLU A 216 -11.86 5.78 -33.24
N GLU A 217 -10.55 5.47 -33.30
CA GLU A 217 -9.98 4.52 -34.25
C GLU A 217 -10.51 3.10 -34.03
N ILE A 218 -10.56 2.62 -32.78
CA ILE A 218 -11.14 1.32 -32.43
C ILE A 218 -12.62 1.27 -32.85
N ARG A 219 -13.39 2.33 -32.57
CA ARG A 219 -14.80 2.42 -32.96
C ARG A 219 -14.96 2.31 -34.47
N ASN A 220 -14.16 3.05 -35.24
CA ASN A 220 -14.22 3.04 -36.71
C ASN A 220 -13.83 1.67 -37.31
N HIS A 221 -12.88 0.96 -36.70
CA HIS A 221 -12.51 -0.41 -37.12
C HIS A 221 -13.58 -1.44 -36.74
N SER A 222 -14.20 -1.30 -35.56
CA SER A 222 -15.26 -2.19 -35.10
C SER A 222 -16.57 -2.07 -35.90
N GLY A 223 -16.77 -0.98 -36.65
CA GLY A 223 -17.92 -0.81 -37.56
C GLY A 223 -17.72 -1.37 -38.97
N ARG A 224 -16.53 -1.89 -39.30
CA ARG A 224 -16.16 -2.39 -40.64
C ARG A 224 -16.07 -3.91 -40.74
N CYS A 225 -16.63 -4.67 -39.80
CA CYS A 225 -16.85 -6.10 -39.98
C CYS A 225 -17.93 -6.32 -41.06
N ASN A 226 -17.50 -6.25 -42.32
CA ASN A 226 -18.16 -6.86 -43.47
C ASN A 226 -18.09 -8.39 -43.30
N CYS A 227 -18.90 -8.95 -42.41
CA CYS A 227 -19.29 -10.36 -42.51
C CYS A 227 -20.28 -10.50 -43.68
N MET A 228 -19.81 -10.19 -44.89
CA MET A 228 -20.32 -10.83 -46.10
C MET A 228 -19.92 -12.30 -46.01
N ASN A 229 -20.87 -13.15 -45.64
CA ASN A 229 -20.86 -14.54 -46.08
C ASN A 229 -21.69 -14.61 -47.37
N PRO A 230 -21.08 -14.63 -48.57
CA PRO A 230 -21.81 -15.01 -49.77
C PRO A 230 -22.02 -16.54 -49.75
N ALA A 231 -23.29 -16.92 -49.72
CA ALA A 231 -23.84 -18.13 -50.31
C ALA A 231 -23.01 -19.42 -50.21
N VAL A 232 -23.26 -20.22 -49.17
CA VAL A 232 -23.09 -21.68 -49.27
C VAL A 232 -24.23 -22.23 -50.14
N THR A 233 -23.98 -22.34 -51.43
CA THR A 233 -24.81 -23.09 -52.38
C THR A 233 -24.58 -24.59 -52.14
N SER A 234 -25.36 -25.19 -51.25
CA SER A 234 -25.39 -26.65 -51.09
C SER A 234 -26.26 -27.26 -52.19
N MET A 235 -25.60 -27.81 -53.21
CA MET A 235 -26.15 -28.81 -54.12
C MET A 235 -26.64 -30.02 -53.32
N VAL A 236 -27.89 -30.44 -53.54
CA VAL A 236 -28.38 -31.77 -53.18
C VAL A 236 -28.70 -32.49 -54.49
N ILE A 237 -28.04 -33.64 -54.68
CA ILE A 237 -28.23 -34.61 -55.76
C ILE A 237 -29.36 -35.56 -55.33
#